data_AF-D8KXI5-F1
#
_entry.id   AF-D8KXI5-F1
#
_cell.length_a   1.000
_cell.length_b   1.000
_cell.length_c   1.000
_cell.angle_alpha   90.00
_cell.angle_beta   90.00
_cell.angle_gamma   90.00
#
_symmetry.space_group_name_H-M   'P 1'
#
loop_
_entity.id
_entity.type
_entity.pdbx_description
1 polymer ?
#
loop_
_entity_poly.entity_id
_entity_poly.type
_entity_poly.pdbx_seq_one_letter_code
_entity_poly.pdbx_strand_id
1 'polypeptide(L)' 'TTIEYDPNRNANICLTHYEDGEKRYILHPRGIKIGGTVISSIDAPILVGNALPL' A
#
# COMPACT_ATOMS: atom_id res chain seq x y z
N THR A 1 -5.04 -1.31 -7.64
CA THR A 1 -4.54 -2.06 -6.47
C THR A 1 -5.47 -3.21 -6.17
N THR A 2 -5.04 -4.45 -6.41
CA THR A 2 -5.81 -5.67 -6.05
C THR A 2 -5.46 -6.08 -4.63
N ILE A 3 -6.40 -6.67 -3.88
CA ILE A 3 -6.15 -7.25 -2.56
C ILE A 3 -6.08 -8.77 -2.73
N GLU A 4 -5.00 -9.36 -2.25
CA GLU A 4 -4.67 -10.78 -2.42
C GLU A 4 -4.38 -11.40 -1.05
N TYR A 5 -4.71 -12.69 -0.92
CA TYR A 5 -4.34 -13.48 0.24
C TYR A 5 -2.91 -14.00 0.10
N ASP A 6 -2.09 -13.84 1.13
CA ASP A 6 -0.72 -14.39 1.18
C ASP A 6 -0.64 -15.48 2.26
N PRO A 7 -0.41 -16.75 1.93
CA PRO A 7 -0.37 -17.84 2.91
C PRO A 7 0.78 -17.74 3.91
N ASN A 8 1.82 -16.94 3.63
CA ASN A 8 2.98 -16.78 4.52
C ASN A 8 2.75 -15.77 5.65
N ARG A 9 1.56 -15.17 5.74
CA ARG A 9 1.23 -14.13 6.73
C ARG A 9 -0.26 -14.05 7.00
N ASN A 10 -0.61 -13.47 8.15
CA ASN A 10 -2.03 -13.31 8.52
C ASN A 10 -2.69 -12.09 7.84
N ALA A 11 -1.90 -11.10 7.44
CA ALA A 11 -2.41 -9.89 6.79
C ALA A 11 -2.50 -10.08 5.27
N ASN A 12 -3.59 -9.58 4.66
CA ASN A 12 -3.68 -9.52 3.20
C ASN A 12 -2.56 -8.64 2.63
N ILE A 13 -2.20 -8.89 1.38
CA ILE A 13 -1.29 -8.04 0.61
C ILE A 13 -2.07 -7.30 -0.47
N CYS A 14 -1.55 -6.17 -0.92
CA CYS A 14 -2.11 -5.50 -2.06
C CYS A 14 -1.04 -5.13 -3.09
N LEU A 15 -1.37 -5.34 -4.36
CA LEU A 15 -0.50 -5.04 -5.49
C LEU A 15 -0.58 -3.54 -5.82
N THR A 16 0.49 -2.81 -5.53
CA THR A 16 0.62 -1.37 -5.77
C THR A 16 1.33 -1.14 -7.10
N HIS A 17 0.79 -0.22 -7.89
CA HIS A 17 1.35 0.22 -9.16
C HIS A 17 1.89 1.62 -8.97
N TYR A 18 3.20 1.80 -9.11
CA TYR A 18 3.84 3.10 -9.05
C TYR A 18 3.77 3.78 -10.43
N GLU A 19 3.90 5.11 -10.43
CA GLU A 19 3.84 5.91 -11.66
C GLU A 19 5.02 5.65 -12.60
N ASP A 20 6.14 5.14 -12.07
CA ASP A 20 7.31 4.69 -12.83
C ASP A 20 7.11 3.32 -13.52
N GLY A 21 5.95 2.68 -13.31
CA GLY A 21 5.61 1.38 -13.88
C GLY A 21 6.04 0.19 -13.01
N GLU A 22 6.73 0.41 -11.89
CA GLU A 22 7.03 -0.66 -10.95
C GLU A 22 5.77 -1.17 -10.27
N LYS A 23 5.75 -2.48 -10.02
CA LYS A 23 4.72 -3.13 -9.22
C LYS A 23 5.34 -3.70 -7.96
N ARG A 24 4.80 -3.35 -6.80
CA ARG A 24 5.25 -3.90 -5.53
C ARG A 24 4.08 -4.36 -4.69
N TYR A 25 4.30 -5.40 -3.91
CA TYR A 25 3.36 -5.80 -2.89
C TYR A 25 3.65 -5.05 -1.59
N ILE A 26 2.59 -4.53 -0.99
CA ILE A 26 2.61 -3.98 0.36
C ILE A 26 1.60 -4.75 1.21
N LEU A 27 1.76 -4.72 2.54
CA LEU A 27 0.71 -5.19 3.44
C LEU A 27 -0.52 -4.32 3.30
N HIS A 28 -1.70 -4.92 3.22
CA HIS A 28 -2.96 -4.21 3.09
C HIS A 28 -3.25 -3.39 4.36
N PRO A 29 -3.19 -2.04 4.30
CA PRO A 29 -3.53 -1.21 5.44
C PRO A 29 -5.03 -1.26 5.69
N ARG A 30 -5.44 -1.43 6.95
CA ARG A 30 -6.85 -1.46 7.31
C ARG A 30 -7.52 -0.13 6.94
N GLY A 31 -8.60 -0.20 6.15
CA GLY A 31 -9.39 0.97 5.76
C GLY A 31 -9.04 1.53 4.38
N ILE A 32 -7.95 1.09 3.74
CA ILE A 32 -7.71 1.44 2.33
C ILE A 32 -8.62 0.62 1.42
N LYS A 33 -9.23 1.28 0.44
CA LYS A 33 -10.08 0.65 -0.58
C LYS A 33 -9.29 0.42 -1.87
N ILE A 34 -9.77 -0.51 -2.70
CA ILE A 34 -9.26 -0.71 -4.06
C ILE A 34 -9.35 0.63 -4.82
N GLY A 35 -8.24 1.03 -5.45
CA GLY A 35 -8.12 2.33 -6.12
C GLY A 35 -7.64 3.47 -5.22
N GLY A 36 -7.39 3.22 -3.93
CA GLY A 36 -6.74 4.19 -3.05
C GLY A 36 -5.28 4.43 -3.44
N THR A 37 -4.85 5.69 -3.35
CA THR A 37 -3.47 6.11 -3.58
C THR A 37 -2.67 6.00 -2.29
N VAL A 38 -1.44 5.49 -2.40
CA VAL A 38 -0.48 5.42 -1.29
C VAL A 38 0.77 6.20 -1.71
N ILE A 39 1.26 7.03 -0.80
CA ILE A 39 2.45 7.87 -1.01
C ILE A 39 3.48 7.52 0.06
N SER A 40 4.71 7.29 -0.38
CA SER A 40 5.88 7.18 0.49
C SER A 40 6.76 8.40 0.25
N SER A 41 6.71 9.38 1.15
CA SER A 41 7.49 10.61 1.04
C SER A 41 7.69 11.22 2.43
N ILE A 42 8.71 12.06 2.58
CA ILE A 42 8.93 12.79 3.83
C ILE A 42 7.83 13.81 4.13
N ASP A 43 7.19 14.35 3.08
CA ASP A 43 6.11 15.33 3.17
C ASP A 43 4.72 14.70 2.88
N ALA A 44 4.59 13.37 2.96
CA ALA A 44 3.32 12.72 2.65
C ALA A 44 2.22 13.14 3.66
N PRO A 45 0.97 13.35 3.22
CA PRO A 45 -0.10 13.64 4.16
C PRO A 45 -0.33 12.43 5.08
N ILE A 46 -0.71 12.68 6.33
CA ILE A 46 -1.02 11.62 7.32
C ILE A 46 -2.37 10.99 6.95
N LEU A 47 -2.32 10.05 6.01
CA LEU A 47 -3.46 9.28 5.52
C LEU A 47 -3.16 7.78 5.62
N VAL A 48 -4.22 6.98 5.67
CA VAL A 48 -4.11 5.52 5.75
C VAL A 48 -3.32 4.97 4.57
N GLY A 49 -2.23 4.28 4.87
CA GLY A 49 -1.35 3.63 3.90
C GLY A 49 -0.10 4.43 3.56
N ASN A 50 -0.07 5.74 3.80
CA ASN A 50 1.11 6.55 3.53
C ASN A 50 2.26 6.22 4.48
N ALA A 51 3.48 6.30 3.97
CA ALA A 51 4.71 6.00 4.71
C ALA A 51 5.58 7.26 4.82
N LEU A 52 6.02 7.55 6.05
CA LEU A 52 6.87 8.68 6.41
C LEU A 52 8.00 8.23 7.35
N PRO A 53 9.14 8.96 7.40
CA PRO A 53 10.12 8.81 8.47
C PRO A 53 9.52 9.08 9.86
N LEU A 54 10.09 8.43 10.88
CA LEU A 54 9.75 8.65 12.31
C LEU A 54 10.39 9.93 12.85
#